data_AF-A0AAW1I222-F1
#
_entry.id   AF-A0AAW1I222-F1
#
_cell.length_a   1.000
_cell.length_b   1.000
_cell.length_c   1.000
_cell.angle_alpha   90.00
_cell.angle_beta   90.00
_cell.angle_gamma   90.00
#
_symmetry.space_group_name_H-M   'P 1'
#
loop_
_entity.id
_entity.type
_entity.pdbx_description
1 polymer ?
#
loop_
_entity_poly.entity_id
_entity_poly.type
_entity_poly.pdbx_seq_one_letter_code
_entity_poly.pdbx_strand_id
1 'polypeptide(L)'
;MKKQHPNNEPPSLAEPFERTRKRTEGRVYKESYEDTTKTIEDMKNYVSLEDDIGPSDPFLGVMGKGYNGCLRLYGRGVCNKKLKKVNGETSYMVPGELMESLRVGLYEEIKKDMDSKFSRLEDMRREIKEDNLKKKEELEKQQRDLDNERENMTEQILRKILEKLPSEVQL
;
A
#
# COMPACT_ATOMS: atom_id res chain seq x y z
N MET A 1 -20.86 -2.10 41.62
CA MET A 1 -21.97 -1.13 41.47
C MET A 1 -21.78 -0.38 40.15
N LYS A 2 -22.67 -0.56 39.17
CA LYS A 2 -22.59 0.16 37.88
C LYS A 2 -23.20 1.55 38.09
N LYS A 3 -22.44 2.61 37.84
CA LYS A 3 -22.93 3.99 37.89
C LYS A 3 -23.92 4.16 36.73
N GLN A 4 -25.19 4.39 37.04
CA GLN A 4 -26.18 4.78 36.04
C GLN A 4 -25.90 6.24 35.63
N HIS A 5 -25.85 6.51 34.33
CA HIS A 5 -25.73 7.88 33.83
C HIS A 5 -27.09 8.59 34.02
N PRO A 6 -27.10 9.90 34.33
CA PRO A 6 -28.33 10.63 34.67
C PRO A 6 -29.33 10.78 33.50
N ASN A 7 -28.97 10.39 32.27
CA ASN A 7 -29.89 10.24 31.14
C ASN A 7 -29.87 8.78 30.67
N ASN A 8 -30.78 7.97 31.20
CA ASN A 8 -31.03 6.60 30.72
C ASN A 8 -32.04 6.56 29.57
N GLU A 9 -32.57 7.71 29.14
CA GLU A 9 -33.46 7.78 27.98
C GLU A 9 -32.64 7.63 26.69
N PRO A 10 -32.99 6.68 25.82
CA PRO A 10 -32.33 6.57 24.53
C PRO A 10 -32.59 7.85 23.72
N PRO A 11 -31.57 8.43 23.06
CA PRO A 11 -31.78 9.59 22.20
C PRO A 11 -32.77 9.25 21.08
N SER A 12 -33.73 10.14 20.83
CA SER A 12 -34.72 9.97 19.75
C SER A 12 -34.04 9.96 18.37
N LEU A 13 -34.52 9.11 17.47
CA LEU A 13 -34.04 9.04 16.09
C LEU A 13 -34.69 10.08 15.17
N ALA A 14 -35.69 10.83 15.64
CA ALA A 14 -36.39 11.84 14.85
C ALA A 14 -35.48 13.02 14.49
N GLU A 15 -34.69 13.52 15.44
CA GLU A 15 -33.76 14.64 15.22
C GLU A 15 -32.67 14.36 14.16
N PRO A 16 -31.92 13.24 14.21
CA PRO A 16 -30.95 12.93 13.16
C PRO A 16 -31.63 12.67 11.81
N PHE A 17 -32.86 12.13 11.79
CA PHE A 17 -33.62 11.97 10.56
C PHE A 17 -33.95 13.32 9.91
N GLU A 18 -34.54 14.27 10.64
CA GLU A 18 -34.81 15.61 10.13
C GLU A 18 -33.51 16.27 9.63
N ARG A 19 -32.42 16.18 10.40
CA ARG A 19 -31.13 16.78 10.02
C ARG A 19 -30.56 16.18 8.72
N THR A 20 -30.66 14.87 8.51
CA THR A 20 -30.11 14.21 7.31
C THR A 20 -30.98 14.40 6.06
N ARG A 21 -32.27 14.70 6.25
CA ARG A 21 -33.21 14.97 5.14
C ARG A 21 -33.23 16.43 4.72
N LYS A 22 -32.50 17.34 5.38
CA LYS A 22 -32.40 18.75 4.96
C LYS A 22 -31.78 18.87 3.57
N ARG A 23 -32.49 19.52 2.65
CA ARG A 23 -31.99 19.84 1.31
C ARG A 23 -31.10 21.09 1.36
N THR A 24 -30.15 21.16 0.45
CA THR A 24 -29.29 22.33 0.26
C THR A 24 -30.05 23.38 -0.53
N GLU A 25 -30.09 24.60 0.00
CA GLU A 25 -30.69 25.75 -0.68
C GLU A 25 -30.01 25.97 -2.05
N GLY A 26 -30.81 26.29 -3.08
CA GLY A 26 -30.33 26.53 -4.44
C GLY A 26 -30.05 25.28 -5.30
N ARG A 27 -30.29 24.06 -4.79
CA ARG A 27 -30.20 22.82 -5.61
C ARG A 27 -31.57 22.38 -6.14
N VAL A 28 -31.60 21.99 -7.41
CA VAL A 28 -32.77 21.34 -8.03
C VAL A 28 -32.69 19.84 -7.75
N TYR A 29 -33.75 19.28 -7.19
CA TYR A 29 -33.86 17.86 -6.86
C TYR A 29 -34.87 17.18 -7.79
N LYS A 30 -34.60 15.93 -8.16
CA LYS A 30 -35.45 15.15 -9.07
C LYS A 30 -36.83 14.82 -8.47
N GLU A 31 -36.90 14.65 -7.16
CA GLU A 31 -38.10 14.23 -6.43
C GLU A 31 -38.65 15.38 -5.58
N SER A 32 -39.97 15.40 -5.37
CA SER A 32 -40.61 16.36 -4.47
C SER A 32 -40.18 16.12 -3.02
N TYR A 33 -40.23 17.17 -2.20
CA TYR A 33 -39.89 17.10 -0.78
C TYR A 33 -41.13 16.89 0.12
N GLU A 34 -42.32 16.80 -0.48
CA GLU A 34 -43.62 16.79 0.22
C GLU A 34 -43.79 15.58 1.14
N ASP A 35 -43.35 14.40 0.70
CA ASP A 35 -43.43 13.17 1.50
C ASP A 35 -42.50 13.24 2.72
N THR A 36 -41.28 13.78 2.53
CA THR A 36 -40.32 14.00 3.61
C THR A 36 -40.76 15.09 4.59
N THR A 37 -41.42 16.16 4.13
CA THR A 37 -41.98 17.16 5.06
C THR A 37 -43.11 16.58 5.88
N LYS A 38 -44.01 15.85 5.24
CA LYS A 38 -45.15 15.21 5.91
C LYS A 38 -44.67 14.22 6.98
N THR A 39 -43.71 13.36 6.66
CA THR A 39 -43.14 12.41 7.65
C THR A 39 -42.45 13.11 8.82
N ILE A 40 -41.77 14.25 8.60
CA ILE A 40 -41.18 15.05 9.68
C ILE A 40 -42.27 15.70 10.55
N GLU A 41 -43.34 16.19 9.95
CA GLU A 41 -44.49 16.75 10.69
C GLU A 41 -45.21 15.68 11.50
N ASP A 42 -45.43 14.49 10.93
CA ASP A 42 -46.01 13.35 11.62
C ASP A 42 -45.15 12.95 12.84
N MET A 43 -43.81 13.03 12.74
CA MET A 43 -42.91 12.78 13.88
C MET A 43 -43.02 13.86 14.96
N LYS A 44 -43.22 15.13 14.58
CA LYS A 44 -43.38 16.25 15.54
C LYS A 44 -44.72 16.19 16.28
N ASN A 45 -45.76 15.70 15.60
CA ASN A 45 -47.10 15.56 16.15
C ASN A 45 -47.36 14.18 16.77
N TYR A 46 -46.35 13.31 16.82
CA TYR A 46 -46.52 11.96 17.35
C TYR A 46 -46.80 11.98 18.85
N VAL A 47 -47.93 11.39 19.25
CA VAL A 47 -48.29 11.14 20.64
C VAL A 47 -48.29 9.64 20.86
N SER A 48 -47.43 9.16 21.76
CA SER A 48 -47.40 7.75 22.17
C SER A 48 -48.73 7.38 22.83
N LEU A 49 -49.34 6.27 22.39
CA LEU A 49 -50.47 5.69 23.12
C LEU A 49 -49.99 5.23 24.50
N GLU A 50 -50.68 5.67 25.55
CA GLU A 50 -50.32 5.45 26.98
C GLU A 50 -50.28 3.96 27.39
N ASP A 51 -50.88 3.07 26.59
CA ASP A 51 -50.85 1.63 26.82
C ASP A 51 -49.60 1.00 26.19
N ASP A 52 -48.42 1.15 26.82
CA ASP A 52 -47.15 0.36 26.84
C ASP A 52 -46.76 -0.63 25.68
N ILE A 53 -47.45 -0.56 24.55
CA ILE A 53 -47.44 -1.50 23.43
C ILE A 53 -46.85 -0.80 22.20
N GLY A 54 -46.92 0.54 22.16
CA GLY A 54 -46.38 1.39 21.11
C GLY A 54 -44.89 1.71 21.26
N PRO A 55 -44.19 2.07 20.16
CA PRO A 55 -42.81 2.56 20.25
C PRO A 55 -42.77 3.94 20.93
N SER A 56 -41.90 4.08 21.93
CA SER A 56 -41.70 5.35 22.65
C SER A 56 -41.03 6.45 21.80
N ASP A 57 -40.32 6.09 20.72
CA ASP A 57 -39.65 7.04 19.82
C ASP A 57 -40.56 7.42 18.63
N PRO A 58 -40.84 8.72 18.40
CA PRO A 58 -41.64 9.21 17.27
C PRO A 58 -41.19 8.66 15.91
N PHE A 59 -39.89 8.52 15.72
CA PHE A 59 -39.34 7.95 14.49
C PHE A 59 -39.80 6.51 14.28
N LEU A 60 -39.76 5.68 15.32
CA LEU A 60 -40.18 4.28 15.24
C LEU A 60 -41.71 4.14 15.10
N GLY A 61 -42.46 5.11 15.64
CA GLY A 61 -43.92 5.19 15.49
C GLY A 61 -44.34 5.49 14.06
N VAL A 62 -43.76 6.54 13.46
CA VAL A 62 -44.12 7.00 12.11
C VAL A 62 -43.53 6.11 11.03
N MET A 63 -42.27 5.67 11.18
CA MET A 63 -41.61 4.83 10.18
C MET A 63 -41.95 3.34 10.32
N GLY A 64 -42.60 2.97 11.42
CA GLY A 64 -42.92 1.60 11.79
C GLY A 64 -41.69 0.78 12.20
N LYS A 65 -41.93 -0.35 12.91
CA LYS A 65 -40.91 -1.36 13.26
C LYS A 65 -40.27 -2.04 12.02
N GLY A 66 -40.73 -1.70 10.82
CA GLY A 66 -40.39 -2.30 9.52
C GLY A 66 -39.41 -1.50 8.68
N TYR A 67 -38.55 -0.64 9.27
CA TYR A 67 -37.32 -0.21 8.59
C TYR A 67 -36.40 -1.43 8.41
N ASN A 68 -36.72 -2.26 7.42
CA ASN A 68 -36.07 -3.52 7.08
C ASN A 68 -34.69 -3.32 6.41
N GLY A 69 -34.13 -2.10 6.46
CA GLY A 69 -32.85 -1.79 5.82
C GLY A 69 -31.64 -2.32 6.58
N CYS A 70 -31.75 -2.53 7.89
CA CYS A 70 -30.68 -3.12 8.71
C CYS A 70 -31.28 -3.88 9.89
N LEU A 71 -31.12 -5.20 9.90
CA LEU A 71 -31.39 -6.01 11.08
C LEU A 71 -30.41 -5.60 12.19
N ARG A 72 -30.89 -4.99 13.28
CA ARG A 72 -30.04 -4.60 14.40
C ARG A 72 -29.58 -5.86 15.13
N LEU A 73 -28.31 -6.24 14.93
CA LEU A 73 -27.72 -7.45 15.49
C LEU A 73 -27.32 -7.21 16.95
N TYR A 74 -27.80 -8.05 17.87
CA TYR A 74 -27.34 -8.05 19.26
C TYR A 74 -26.86 -9.46 19.64
N GLY A 75 -25.75 -9.53 20.39
CA GLY A 75 -25.19 -10.77 20.95
C GLY A 75 -23.77 -11.09 20.49
N ARG A 76 -23.05 -11.90 21.28
CA ARG A 76 -21.72 -12.43 20.90
C ARG A 76 -21.91 -13.52 19.84
N GLY A 77 -21.39 -13.31 18.63
CA GLY A 77 -21.35 -14.34 17.57
C GLY A 77 -22.24 -14.11 16.35
N VAL A 78 -22.76 -12.90 16.14
CA VAL A 78 -23.52 -12.61 14.91
C VAL A 78 -22.55 -12.31 13.76
N CYS A 79 -22.53 -13.18 12.75
CA CYS A 79 -21.76 -13.00 11.51
C CYS A 79 -22.71 -12.99 10.30
N ASN A 80 -22.52 -12.05 9.37
CA ASN A 80 -23.34 -11.78 8.17
C ASN A 80 -23.66 -12.99 7.27
N LYS A 81 -23.01 -14.15 7.46
CA LYS A 81 -23.17 -15.33 6.60
C LYS A 81 -24.56 -15.99 6.66
N LYS A 82 -25.32 -15.84 7.77
CA LYS A 82 -26.67 -16.45 7.88
C LYS A 82 -27.79 -15.65 7.21
N LEU A 83 -27.51 -14.44 6.70
CA LEU A 83 -28.51 -13.54 6.12
C LEU A 83 -28.68 -13.67 4.60
N LYS A 84 -27.68 -14.19 3.87
CA LYS A 84 -27.78 -14.37 2.42
C LYS A 84 -28.50 -15.68 2.07
N LYS A 85 -29.82 -15.73 2.24
CA LYS A 85 -30.68 -16.53 1.36
C LYS A 85 -31.23 -15.59 0.29
N VAL A 86 -30.38 -15.22 -0.66
CA VAL A 86 -30.79 -14.50 -1.87
C VAL A 86 -30.85 -15.56 -2.97
N ASN A 87 -32.07 -15.90 -3.39
CA ASN A 87 -32.30 -16.51 -4.70
C ASN A 87 -31.95 -15.45 -5.75
N GLY A 88 -30.78 -15.58 -6.37
CA GLY A 88 -30.29 -14.62 -7.37
C GLY A 88 -28.77 -14.58 -7.40
N GLU A 89 -28.19 -15.50 -8.15
CA GLU A 89 -26.75 -15.62 -8.37
C GLU A 89 -26.26 -14.50 -9.30
N THR A 90 -26.14 -13.28 -8.78
CA THR A 90 -25.33 -12.22 -9.41
C THR A 90 -24.01 -12.14 -8.65
N SER A 91 -23.13 -13.07 -9.00
CA SER A 91 -21.75 -13.09 -8.53
C SER A 91 -20.99 -11.95 -9.22
N TYR A 92 -20.58 -10.93 -8.46
CA TYR A 92 -19.68 -9.85 -8.91
C TYR A 92 -18.23 -10.37 -9.15
N MET A 93 -18.09 -11.58 -9.67
CA MET A 93 -16.79 -12.19 -9.96
C MET A 93 -16.31 -11.67 -11.31
N VAL A 94 -15.08 -11.17 -11.36
CA VAL A 94 -14.40 -10.88 -12.62
C VAL A 94 -14.30 -12.19 -13.43
N PRO A 95 -14.71 -12.20 -14.72
CA PRO A 95 -14.56 -13.37 -15.58
C PRO A 95 -13.13 -13.92 -15.56
N GLY A 96 -12.98 -15.25 -15.43
CA GLY A 96 -11.66 -15.90 -15.30
C GLY A 96 -10.69 -15.57 -16.44
N GLU A 97 -11.20 -15.44 -17.66
CA GLU A 97 -10.41 -15.08 -18.85
C GLU A 97 -9.76 -13.68 -18.73
N LEU A 98 -10.46 -12.71 -18.15
CA LEU A 98 -9.91 -11.39 -17.88
C LEU A 98 -8.82 -11.43 -16.81
N MET A 99 -8.99 -12.28 -15.79
CA MET A 99 -7.99 -12.47 -14.74
C MET A 99 -6.72 -13.16 -15.29
N GLU A 100 -6.86 -14.15 -16.16
CA GLU A 100 -5.73 -14.86 -16.76
C GLU A 100 -4.97 -13.98 -17.76
N SER A 101 -5.67 -13.20 -18.60
CA SER A 101 -5.01 -12.26 -19.51
C SER A 101 -4.23 -11.17 -18.76
N LEU A 102 -4.79 -10.62 -17.67
CA LEU A 102 -4.06 -9.70 -16.80
C LEU A 102 -2.83 -10.35 -16.16
N ARG A 103 -2.95 -11.60 -15.70
CA ARG A 103 -1.84 -12.35 -15.12
C ARG A 103 -0.72 -12.53 -16.14
N VAL A 104 -1.04 -12.99 -17.36
CA VAL A 104 -0.06 -13.21 -18.43
C VAL A 104 0.65 -11.91 -18.81
N GLY A 105 -0.10 -10.82 -19.01
CA GLY A 105 0.48 -9.52 -19.36
C GLY A 105 1.48 -9.02 -18.31
N LEU A 106 1.14 -9.15 -17.02
CA LEU A 106 2.05 -8.81 -15.92
C LEU A 106 3.31 -9.68 -15.91
N TYR A 107 3.19 -10.99 -16.15
CA TYR A 107 4.35 -11.88 -16.23
C TYR A 107 5.28 -11.53 -17.39
N GLU A 108 4.74 -11.20 -18.56
CA GLU A 108 5.53 -10.80 -19.73
C GLU A 108 6.26 -9.48 -19.50
N GLU A 109 5.60 -8.50 -18.89
CA GLU A 109 6.20 -7.20 -18.58
C GLU A 109 7.34 -7.34 -17.56
N ILE A 110 7.11 -8.08 -16.47
CA ILE A 110 8.14 -8.39 -15.47
C ILE A 110 9.31 -9.14 -16.10
N LYS A 111 9.03 -10.12 -16.95
CA LYS A 111 10.07 -10.91 -17.63
C LYS A 111 10.94 -10.01 -18.51
N LYS A 112 10.32 -9.13 -19.32
CA LYS A 112 11.03 -8.20 -20.20
C LYS A 112 11.89 -7.21 -19.40
N ASP A 113 11.38 -6.67 -18.30
CA ASP A 113 12.15 -5.79 -17.42
C ASP A 113 13.37 -6.53 -16.82
N MET A 114 13.17 -7.76 -16.32
CA MET A 114 14.26 -8.57 -15.79
C MET A 114 15.31 -8.87 -16.86
N ASP A 115 14.91 -9.34 -18.04
CA ASP A 115 15.82 -9.65 -19.14
C ASP A 115 16.67 -8.42 -19.51
N SER A 116 16.05 -7.24 -19.61
CA SER A 116 16.77 -5.98 -19.90
C SER A 116 17.79 -5.61 -18.81
N LYS A 117 17.46 -5.83 -17.54
CA LYS A 117 18.36 -5.60 -16.40
C LYS A 117 19.52 -6.58 -16.39
N PHE A 118 19.26 -7.86 -16.67
CA PHE A 118 20.29 -8.88 -16.79
C PHE A 118 21.28 -8.53 -17.90
N SER A 119 20.81 -8.19 -19.11
CA SER A 119 21.71 -7.79 -20.20
C SER A 119 22.58 -6.59 -19.82
N ARG A 120 22.00 -5.56 -19.18
CA ARG A 120 22.79 -4.40 -18.71
C ARG A 120 23.83 -4.77 -17.66
N LEU A 121 23.50 -5.68 -16.73
CA LEU A 121 24.44 -6.17 -15.71
C LEU A 121 25.59 -6.96 -16.35
N GLU A 122 25.32 -7.73 -17.41
CA GLU A 122 26.34 -8.48 -18.14
C GLU A 122 27.32 -7.55 -18.87
N ASP A 123 26.83 -6.48 -19.49
CA ASP A 123 27.68 -5.50 -20.15
C ASP A 123 28.57 -4.77 -19.14
N MET A 124 28.01 -4.29 -18.02
CA MET A 124 28.80 -3.67 -16.95
C MET A 124 29.84 -4.66 -16.37
N ARG A 125 29.48 -5.94 -16.22
CA ARG A 125 30.42 -6.96 -15.76
C ARG A 125 31.56 -7.17 -16.74
N ARG A 126 31.31 -7.07 -18.05
CA ARG A 126 32.34 -7.18 -19.09
C ARG A 126 33.29 -5.98 -19.04
N GLU A 127 32.75 -4.78 -18.98
CA GLU A 127 33.53 -3.53 -18.87
C GLU A 127 34.44 -3.54 -17.64
N ILE A 128 33.91 -3.89 -16.46
CA ILE A 128 34.71 -4.00 -15.23
C ILE A 128 35.85 -5.02 -15.38
N LYS A 129 35.61 -6.15 -16.07
CA LYS A 129 36.66 -7.14 -16.30
C LYS A 129 37.77 -6.61 -17.21
N GLU A 130 37.39 -5.92 -18.29
CA GLU A 130 38.35 -5.33 -19.22
C GLU A 130 39.19 -4.24 -18.56
N ASP A 131 38.57 -3.36 -17.78
CA ASP A 131 39.28 -2.31 -17.03
C ASP A 131 40.23 -2.88 -15.99
N ASN A 132 39.82 -3.92 -15.28
CA ASN A 132 40.69 -4.61 -14.32
C ASN A 132 41.89 -5.28 -15.01
N LEU A 133 41.69 -5.84 -16.20
CA LEU A 133 42.78 -6.44 -16.98
C LEU A 133 43.81 -5.37 -17.39
N LYS A 134 43.35 -4.26 -17.95
CA LYS A 134 44.23 -3.13 -18.33
C LYS A 134 45.00 -2.58 -17.14
N LYS A 135 44.32 -2.33 -16.01
CA LYS A 135 44.97 -1.86 -14.78
C LYS A 135 46.02 -2.84 -14.27
N LYS A 136 45.78 -4.15 -14.40
CA LYS A 136 46.76 -5.17 -14.03
C LYS A 136 48.00 -5.11 -14.92
N GLU A 137 47.83 -4.98 -16.23
CA GLU A 137 48.94 -4.85 -17.18
C GLU A 137 49.78 -3.59 -16.93
N GLU A 138 49.13 -2.47 -16.62
CA GLU A 138 49.80 -1.22 -16.24
C GLU A 138 50.62 -1.37 -14.95
N LEU A 139 50.05 -1.99 -13.92
CA LEU A 139 50.76 -2.26 -12.67
C LEU A 139 51.96 -3.20 -12.88
N GLU A 140 51.82 -4.23 -13.72
CA GLU A 140 52.94 -5.10 -14.07
C GLU A 140 54.05 -4.37 -14.83
N LYS A 141 53.69 -3.40 -15.69
CA LYS A 141 54.68 -2.56 -16.37
C LYS A 141 55.43 -1.67 -15.39
N GLN A 142 54.70 -0.99 -14.50
CA GLN A 142 55.30 -0.15 -13.45
C GLN A 142 56.23 -0.96 -12.54
N GLN A 143 55.82 -2.19 -12.19
CA GLN A 143 56.65 -3.08 -11.38
C GLN A 143 57.96 -3.42 -12.08
N ARG A 144 57.93 -3.76 -13.38
CA ARG A 144 59.14 -4.02 -14.17
C ARG A 144 60.05 -2.80 -14.26
N ASP A 145 59.47 -1.61 -14.44
CA ASP A 145 60.25 -0.37 -14.51
C ASP A 145 60.96 -0.10 -13.17
N LEU A 146 60.28 -0.30 -12.04
CA LEU A 146 60.86 -0.17 -10.70
C LEU A 146 61.97 -1.21 -10.44
N ASP A 147 61.79 -2.46 -10.87
CA ASP A 147 62.79 -3.50 -10.72
C ASP A 147 64.05 -3.18 -11.55
N ASN A 148 63.89 -2.69 -12.79
CA ASN A 148 64.99 -2.23 -13.63
C ASN A 148 65.75 -1.04 -13.02
N GLU A 149 65.03 -0.05 -12.48
CA GLU A 149 65.65 1.09 -11.78
C GLU A 149 66.46 0.63 -10.56
N ARG A 150 65.91 -0.30 -9.78
CA ARG A 150 66.58 -0.89 -8.63
C ARG A 150 67.87 -1.61 -9.05
N GLU A 151 67.83 -2.43 -10.09
CA GLU A 151 69.01 -3.14 -10.61
C GLU A 151 70.10 -2.15 -11.04
N ASN A 152 69.75 -1.14 -11.84
CA ASN A 152 70.70 -0.09 -12.27
C ASN A 152 71.33 0.64 -11.07
N MET A 153 70.54 0.99 -10.06
CA MET A 153 71.05 1.60 -8.84
C MET A 153 72.03 0.67 -8.10
N THR A 154 71.71 -0.63 -8.00
CA THR A 154 72.63 -1.60 -7.38
C THR A 154 73.93 -1.76 -8.17
N GLU A 155 73.88 -1.81 -9.50
CA GLU A 155 75.07 -1.87 -10.34
C GLU A 155 75.96 -0.63 -10.17
N GLN A 156 75.36 0.57 -10.14
CA GLN A 156 76.11 1.81 -9.92
C GLN A 156 76.80 1.83 -8.55
N ILE A 157 76.13 1.35 -7.51
CA ILE A 157 76.71 1.24 -6.17
C ILE A 157 77.88 0.25 -6.16
N LEU A 158 77.71 -0.93 -6.77
CA LEU A 158 78.76 -1.94 -6.86
C LEU A 158 79.99 -1.42 -7.63
N ARG A 159 79.80 -0.74 -8.77
CA ARG A 159 80.90 -0.10 -9.52
C ARG A 159 81.67 0.91 -8.67
N LYS A 160 80.97 1.79 -7.95
CA LYS A 160 81.59 2.77 -7.03
C LYS A 160 82.37 2.11 -5.89
N ILE A 161 81.95 0.93 -5.42
CA ILE A 161 82.69 0.17 -4.40
C ILE A 161 83.96 -0.42 -5.02
N LEU A 162 83.86 -1.04 -6.20
CA LEU A 162 85.01 -1.61 -6.91
C LEU A 162 86.10 -0.58 -7.23
N GLU A 163 85.74 0.62 -7.67
CA GLU A 163 86.69 1.72 -7.93
C GLU A 163 87.46 2.18 -6.68
N LYS A 164 86.88 1.97 -5.49
CA LYS A 164 87.51 2.35 -4.21
C LYS A 164 88.38 1.24 -3.62
N LEU A 165 88.41 0.05 -4.21
CA LEU A 165 89.28 -1.04 -3.75
C LEU A 165 90.73 -0.81 -4.24
N PRO A 166 91.74 -1.02 -3.38
CA PRO A 166 93.14 -0.88 -3.76
C PRO A 166 93.54 -1.89 -4.84
N SER A 167 94.43 -1.47 -5.75
CA SER A 167 94.80 -2.16 -7.00
C SER A 167 95.37 -3.58 -6.82
N GLU A 168 95.77 -3.95 -5.59
CA GLU A 168 96.38 -5.24 -5.24
C GLU A 168 95.38 -6.42 -5.22
N VAL A 169 94.07 -6.15 -5.30
CA VAL A 169 93.00 -7.16 -5.25
C VAL A 169 92.29 -7.34 -6.61
N GLN A 170 92.68 -6.55 -7.63
CA GLN A 170 92.09 -6.60 -8.97
C GLN A 170 92.91 -7.54 -9.89
N LEU A 171 92.68 -8.85 -9.79
CA LEU A 171 93.22 -9.90 -10.68
C LEU A 171 92.12 -10.48 -11.57
#